data_AF-A0A6P6GBN9-F1
#
_entry.id   AF-A0A6P6GBN9-F1
#
_cell.length_a   1.000
_cell.length_b   1.000
_cell.length_c   1.000
_cell.angle_alpha   90.00
_cell.angle_beta   90.00
_cell.angle_gamma   90.00
#
_symmetry.space_group_name_H-M   'P 1'
#
loop_
_entity.id
_entity.type
_entity.pdbx_description
1 polymer ?
#
loop_
_entity_poly.entity_id
_entity_poly.type
_entity_poly.pdbx_seq_one_letter_code
_entity_poly.pdbx_strand_id
1 'polypeptide(L)'
;MAKSSQNPGGNVVLLYASKYNDIHTVVNVSGRYDLKSGLEMHLGQDFMPIIKEEGFIDVKKKNGNMDYRVTLESLTERLTTDMHEACLHIDKDCRVLTVHGTADEIVPVEDAYEFAKIIPNHKLHIIKKAGHGYTNRHRAEFASVVLEFINSSLQQDKAASS
;
A
#
# COMPACT_ATOMS: atom_id res chain seq x y z
N MET A 1 -11.52 5.65 -20.58
CA MET A 1 -10.34 6.31 -19.98
C MET A 1 -9.86 5.46 -18.82
N ALA A 2 -8.71 4.81 -18.93
CA ALA A 2 -8.14 4.01 -17.85
C ALA A 2 -7.30 4.94 -16.96
N LYS A 3 -7.75 5.19 -15.72
CA LYS A 3 -6.95 5.83 -14.69
C LYS A 3 -6.06 4.75 -14.08
N SER A 4 -4.76 4.75 -14.39
CA SER A 4 -3.79 3.87 -13.75
C SER A 4 -3.22 4.56 -12.52
N SER A 5 -3.73 4.21 -11.33
CA SER A 5 -3.04 4.51 -10.07
C SER A 5 -1.80 3.62 -9.97
N GLN A 6 -0.62 4.23 -9.86
CA GLN A 6 0.63 3.49 -9.72
C GLN A 6 0.74 2.92 -8.30
N ASN A 7 0.56 1.59 -8.24
CA ASN A 7 0.64 0.65 -7.11
C ASN A 7 1.72 0.97 -6.04
N PRO A 8 1.52 0.54 -4.78
CA PRO A 8 1.04 -0.80 -4.41
C PRO A 8 -0.37 -0.78 -3.81
N GLY A 9 -1.21 -1.76 -4.17
CA GLY A 9 -2.63 -1.81 -3.79
C GLY A 9 -2.93 -1.66 -2.30
N GLY A 10 -1.93 -1.90 -1.44
CA GLY A 10 -2.01 -1.63 0.01
C GLY A 10 -2.38 -0.18 0.35
N ASN A 11 -1.89 0.82 -0.38
CA ASN A 11 -2.24 2.21 -0.10
C ASN A 11 -3.63 2.59 -0.60
N VAL A 12 -4.03 2.02 -1.75
CA VAL A 12 -5.33 2.30 -2.37
C VAL A 12 -6.47 1.85 -1.47
N VAL A 13 -6.35 0.68 -0.83
CA VAL A 13 -7.40 0.18 0.07
C VAL A 13 -7.54 1.02 1.34
N LEU A 14 -6.44 1.56 1.87
CA LEU A 14 -6.48 2.48 3.01
C LEU A 14 -7.12 3.82 2.63
N LEU A 15 -6.76 4.37 1.47
CA LEU A 15 -7.36 5.60 0.94
C LEU A 15 -8.85 5.44 0.58
N TYR A 16 -9.27 4.24 0.20
CA TYR A 16 -10.68 3.94 -0.01
C TYR A 16 -11.41 3.94 1.34
N ALA A 17 -10.90 3.19 2.33
CA ALA A 17 -11.49 3.09 3.67
C ALA A 17 -11.52 4.43 4.42
N SER A 18 -10.62 5.36 4.11
CA SER A 18 -10.65 6.72 4.68
C SER A 18 -11.70 7.63 4.07
N LYS A 19 -12.22 7.29 2.89
CA LYS A 19 -13.20 8.11 2.14
C LYS A 19 -14.60 7.53 2.19
N TYR A 20 -14.71 6.21 2.29
CA TYR A 20 -15.96 5.49 2.23
C TYR A 20 -16.04 4.52 3.42
N ASN A 21 -17.17 4.57 4.13
CA ASN A 21 -17.44 3.74 5.31
C ASN A 21 -18.29 2.52 4.95
N ASP A 22 -18.30 2.13 3.67
CA ASP A 22 -19.05 0.99 3.12
C ASP A 22 -18.26 -0.32 3.15
N ILE A 23 -17.01 -0.28 3.63
CA ILE A 23 -16.18 -1.46 3.89
C ILE A 23 -15.74 -1.49 5.35
N HIS A 24 -15.77 -2.68 5.96
CA HIS A 24 -15.48 -2.87 7.38
C HIS A 24 -14.24 -3.75 7.62
N THR A 25 -13.57 -4.17 6.55
CA THR A 25 -12.40 -5.05 6.61
C THR A 25 -11.43 -4.72 5.48
N VAL A 26 -10.19 -4.40 5.83
CA VAL A 26 -9.14 -3.98 4.92
C VAL A 26 -7.89 -4.81 5.17
N VAL A 27 -7.23 -5.24 4.09
CA VAL A 27 -5.91 -5.88 4.14
C VAL A 27 -4.91 -5.01 3.38
N ASN A 28 -4.07 -4.31 4.12
CA ASN A 28 -2.93 -3.56 3.62
C ASN A 28 -1.70 -4.49 3.50
N VAL A 29 -1.19 -4.68 2.29
CA VAL A 29 0.00 -5.52 2.04
C VAL A 29 1.15 -4.64 1.59
N SER A 30 2.20 -4.58 2.41
CA SER A 30 3.41 -3.78 2.15
C SER A 30 3.12 -2.34 1.70
N GLY A 31 2.11 -1.70 2.30
CA GLY A 31 1.75 -0.31 2.01
C GLY A 31 2.88 0.65 2.40
N ARG A 32 3.02 1.72 1.63
CA ARG A 32 4.00 2.78 1.88
C ARG A 32 3.33 3.94 2.60
N TYR A 33 3.89 4.33 3.73
CA TYR A 33 3.40 5.41 4.58
C TYR A 33 3.82 6.78 4.04
N ASP A 34 5.11 6.99 3.78
CA ASP A 34 5.58 8.22 3.14
C ASP A 34 5.65 8.05 1.62
N LEU A 35 4.67 8.61 0.91
CA LEU A 35 4.59 8.52 -0.56
C LEU A 35 5.65 9.34 -1.29
N LYS A 36 6.32 10.28 -0.62
CA LYS A 36 7.43 11.05 -1.20
C LYS A 36 8.72 10.22 -1.25
N SER A 37 8.84 9.22 -0.38
CA SER A 37 9.98 8.30 -0.36
C SER A 37 10.00 7.34 -1.55
N GLY A 38 11.20 6.89 -1.91
CA GLY A 38 11.44 5.82 -2.90
C GLY A 38 11.26 6.22 -4.37
N LEU A 39 10.98 7.50 -4.67
CA LEU A 39 10.78 7.97 -6.05
C LEU A 39 12.05 7.89 -6.90
N GLU A 40 13.19 8.33 -6.38
CA GLU A 40 14.47 8.33 -7.11
C GLU A 40 14.92 6.92 -7.49
N MET A 41 14.64 5.91 -6.65
CA MET A 41 14.93 4.51 -6.95
C MET A 41 14.21 4.03 -8.22
N HIS A 42 13.01 4.56 -8.49
CA HIS A 42 12.16 4.11 -9.59
C HIS A 42 12.22 5.03 -10.82
N LEU A 43 12.42 6.33 -10.61
CA LEU A 43 12.33 7.36 -11.64
C LEU A 43 13.69 7.97 -12.01
N GLY A 44 14.75 7.68 -11.26
CA GLY A 44 16.07 8.29 -11.39
C GLY A 44 16.18 9.60 -10.60
N GLN A 45 17.41 10.10 -10.41
CA GLN A 45 17.69 11.29 -9.58
C GLN A 45 17.13 12.58 -10.20
N ASP A 46 17.15 12.71 -11.53
CA ASP A 46 16.71 13.91 -12.26
C ASP A 46 15.26 13.82 -12.77
N PHE A 47 14.42 13.01 -12.14
CA PHE A 47 13.06 12.77 -12.62
C PHE A 47 12.18 14.04 -12.61
N MET A 48 12.38 14.95 -11.65
CA MET A 48 11.53 16.14 -11.51
C MET A 48 11.68 17.15 -12.66
N PRO A 49 12.89 17.54 -13.10
CA PRO A 49 13.06 18.32 -14.33
C PRO A 49 12.44 17.63 -15.56
N ILE A 50 12.76 16.35 -15.77
CA ILE A 50 12.32 15.60 -16.96
C ILE A 50 10.79 15.55 -17.04
N ILE A 51 10.10 15.18 -15.95
CA ILE A 51 8.64 15.05 -15.97
C ILE A 51 7.92 16.39 -16.08
N LYS A 52 8.55 17.50 -15.66
CA LYS A 52 7.99 18.84 -15.82
C LYS A 52 8.09 19.34 -17.27
N GLU A 53 9.14 18.95 -17.98
CA GLU A 53 9.34 19.30 -19.39
C GLU A 53 8.49 18.42 -20.30
N GLU A 54 8.58 17.10 -20.13
CA GLU A 54 7.95 16.11 -21.02
C GLU A 54 6.49 15.79 -20.64
N GLY A 55 6.08 16.14 -19.41
CA GLY A 55 4.78 15.79 -18.84
C GLY A 55 4.65 14.32 -18.40
N PHE A 56 5.64 13.47 -18.71
CA PHE A 56 5.68 12.05 -18.29
C PHE A 56 7.10 11.48 -18.25
N ILE A 57 7.27 10.32 -17.60
CA ILE A 57 8.46 9.49 -17.64
C ILE A 57 8.06 8.04 -17.93
N ASP A 58 8.73 7.41 -18.89
CA ASP A 58 8.60 5.97 -19.14
C ASP A 58 9.60 5.18 -18.29
N VAL A 59 9.09 4.41 -17.35
CA VAL A 59 9.88 3.44 -16.58
C VAL A 59 10.12 2.21 -17.45
N LYS A 60 11.37 1.76 -17.51
CA LYS A 60 11.80 0.65 -18.36
C LYS A 60 12.16 -0.56 -17.51
N LYS A 61 11.87 -1.75 -18.05
CA LYS A 61 12.34 -3.04 -17.52
C LYS A 61 13.85 -3.15 -17.69
N LYS A 62 14.45 -4.13 -17.01
CA LYS A 62 15.88 -4.47 -17.14
C LYS A 62 16.32 -4.77 -18.58
N ASN A 63 15.41 -5.24 -19.43
CA ASN A 63 15.68 -5.51 -20.85
C ASN A 63 15.48 -4.28 -21.77
N GLY A 64 15.25 -3.09 -21.21
CA GLY A 64 15.09 -1.84 -21.96
C GLY A 64 13.68 -1.58 -22.49
N ASN A 65 12.78 -2.57 -22.46
CA ASN A 65 11.39 -2.38 -22.86
C ASN A 65 10.64 -1.52 -21.84
N MET A 66 9.69 -0.72 -22.30
CA MET A 66 8.80 0.04 -21.42
C MET A 66 8.04 -0.91 -20.48
N ASP A 67 8.02 -0.56 -19.20
CA ASP A 67 7.22 -1.23 -18.16
C ASP A 67 5.90 -0.48 -17.97
N TYR A 68 6.00 0.80 -17.58
CA TYR A 68 4.86 1.68 -17.36
C TYR A 68 5.25 3.16 -17.51
N ARG A 69 4.25 4.03 -17.63
CA ARG A 69 4.42 5.48 -17.73
C ARG A 69 3.94 6.19 -16.47
N VAL A 70 4.75 7.10 -15.93
CA VAL A 70 4.37 8.03 -14.86
C VAL A 70 4.03 9.37 -15.51
N THR A 71 2.82 9.89 -15.29
CA THR A 71 2.46 11.25 -15.74
C THR A 71 2.71 12.27 -14.64
N LEU A 72 2.93 13.53 -15.00
CA LEU A 72 3.03 14.64 -14.04
C LEU A 72 1.81 14.70 -13.12
N GLU A 73 0.61 14.45 -13.66
CA GLU A 73 -0.65 14.36 -12.89
C GLU A 73 -0.56 13.26 -11.82
N SER A 74 -0.26 12.01 -12.21
CA SER A 74 -0.19 10.87 -11.28
C SER A 74 0.91 11.04 -10.22
N LEU A 75 2.03 11.65 -10.58
CA LEU A 75 3.11 11.96 -9.64
C LEU A 75 2.67 13.06 -8.66
N THR A 76 1.98 14.09 -9.14
CA THR A 76 1.46 15.16 -8.29
C THR A 76 0.45 14.61 -7.31
N GLU A 77 -0.52 13.81 -7.76
CA GLU A 77 -1.50 13.13 -6.89
C GLU A 77 -0.80 12.35 -5.78
N ARG A 78 0.22 11.56 -6.14
CA ARG A 78 1.03 10.80 -5.17
C ARG A 78 1.71 11.72 -4.15
N LEU A 79 2.35 12.79 -4.60
CA LEU A 79 3.12 13.71 -3.74
C LEU A 79 2.23 14.55 -2.81
N THR A 80 0.99 14.82 -3.23
CA THR A 80 0.01 15.57 -2.44
C THR A 80 -0.82 14.70 -1.50
N THR A 81 -0.78 13.38 -1.67
CA THR A 81 -1.54 12.45 -0.83
C THR A 81 -0.85 12.31 0.53
N ASP A 82 -1.58 12.64 1.59
CA ASP A 82 -1.14 12.46 2.96
C ASP A 82 -1.76 11.17 3.54
N MET A 83 -0.93 10.13 3.67
CA MET A 83 -1.38 8.84 4.22
C MET A 83 -1.65 8.92 5.73
N HIS A 84 -0.96 9.80 6.47
CA HIS A 84 -1.20 9.97 7.90
C HIS A 84 -2.61 10.50 8.10
N GLU A 85 -2.91 11.64 7.47
CA GLU A 85 -4.24 12.26 7.53
C GLU A 85 -5.32 11.31 7.02
N ALA A 86 -5.10 10.61 5.90
CA ALA A 86 -6.07 9.63 5.41
C ALA A 86 -6.35 8.53 6.44
N CYS A 87 -5.32 7.96 7.07
CA CYS A 87 -5.50 6.88 8.03
C CYS A 87 -6.24 7.31 9.31
N LEU A 88 -6.11 8.58 9.72
CA LEU A 88 -6.90 9.14 10.83
C LEU A 88 -8.42 9.20 10.54
N HIS A 89 -8.80 9.23 9.26
CA HIS A 89 -10.20 9.26 8.83
C HIS A 89 -10.80 7.86 8.61
N ILE A 90 -10.00 6.79 8.76
CA ILE A 90 -10.54 5.43 8.69
C ILE A 90 -11.50 5.21 9.86
N ASP A 91 -12.70 4.73 9.55
CA ASP A 91 -13.72 4.45 10.55
C ASP A 91 -13.17 3.52 11.64
N LYS A 92 -13.43 3.85 12.91
CA LYS A 92 -12.95 3.08 14.06
C LYS A 92 -13.46 1.64 14.07
N ASP A 93 -14.59 1.37 13.42
CA ASP A 93 -15.18 0.03 13.33
C ASP A 93 -14.63 -0.73 12.11
N CYS A 94 -13.89 -0.07 11.22
CA CYS A 94 -13.19 -0.70 10.11
C CYS A 94 -11.94 -1.46 10.61
N ARG A 95 -11.94 -2.78 10.45
CA ARG A 95 -10.81 -3.65 10.84
C ARG A 95 -9.74 -3.59 9.77
N VAL A 96 -8.52 -3.26 10.15
CA VAL A 96 -7.37 -3.19 9.22
C VAL A 96 -6.30 -4.19 9.62
N LEU A 97 -5.90 -5.06 8.70
CA LEU A 97 -4.69 -5.87 8.80
C LEU A 97 -3.59 -5.25 7.95
N THR A 98 -2.41 -5.03 8.52
CA THR A 98 -1.18 -4.78 7.74
C THR A 98 -0.26 -5.99 7.80
N VAL A 99 0.14 -6.50 6.64
CA VAL A 99 1.17 -7.53 6.52
C VAL A 99 2.39 -6.95 5.83
N HIS A 100 3.58 -7.10 6.44
CA HIS A 100 4.83 -6.57 5.89
C HIS A 100 6.00 -7.54 6.10
N GLY A 101 6.97 -7.55 5.18
CA GLY A 101 8.17 -8.35 5.28
C GLY A 101 9.39 -7.57 5.80
N THR A 102 10.20 -8.17 6.68
CA THR A 102 11.38 -7.46 7.25
C THR A 102 12.55 -7.28 6.28
N ALA A 103 12.51 -7.92 5.11
CA ALA A 103 13.52 -7.84 4.06
C ALA A 103 12.96 -7.17 2.80
N ASP A 104 11.93 -6.33 2.97
CA ASP A 104 11.36 -5.54 1.89
C ASP A 104 12.31 -4.38 1.56
N GLU A 105 13.00 -4.51 0.43
CA GLU A 105 13.94 -3.51 -0.07
C GLU A 105 13.25 -2.41 -0.89
N ILE A 106 11.95 -2.57 -1.17
CA ILE A 106 11.16 -1.61 -1.94
C ILE A 106 10.48 -0.66 -0.98
N VAL A 107 9.70 -1.18 -0.04
CA VAL A 107 8.97 -0.41 0.98
C VAL A 107 9.55 -0.76 2.36
N PRO A 108 10.13 0.22 3.08
CA PRO A 108 10.66 -0.02 4.43
C PRO A 108 9.61 -0.65 5.34
N VAL A 109 10.02 -1.60 6.17
CA VAL A 109 9.11 -2.25 7.14
C VAL A 109 8.60 -1.26 8.19
N GLU A 110 9.35 -0.16 8.38
CA GLU A 110 9.02 0.95 9.27
C GLU A 110 7.66 1.58 8.95
N ASP A 111 7.30 1.65 7.67
CA ASP A 111 6.01 2.18 7.22
C ASP A 111 4.83 1.40 7.84
N ALA A 112 4.99 0.08 8.02
CA ALA A 112 3.96 -0.75 8.64
C ALA A 112 3.75 -0.40 10.12
N TYR A 113 4.82 0.00 10.82
CA TYR A 113 4.72 0.46 12.21
C TYR A 113 4.06 1.83 12.29
N GLU A 114 4.29 2.73 11.34
CA GLU A 114 3.61 4.03 11.32
C GLU A 114 2.10 3.89 11.12
N PHE A 115 1.65 3.01 10.22
CA PHE A 115 0.22 2.70 10.09
C PHE A 115 -0.38 2.14 11.39
N ALA A 116 0.33 1.21 12.04
CA ALA A 116 -0.14 0.56 13.27
C ALA A 116 -0.30 1.53 14.45
N LYS A 117 0.41 2.66 14.46
CA LYS A 117 0.29 3.69 15.52
C LYS A 117 -0.99 4.51 15.42
N ILE A 118 -1.52 4.70 14.20
CA ILE A 118 -2.54 5.72 13.94
C ILE A 118 -3.90 5.14 13.54
N ILE A 119 -3.94 3.92 12.99
CA ILE A 119 -5.20 3.29 12.58
C ILE A 119 -5.87 2.68 13.84
N PRO A 120 -7.13 3.05 14.17
CA PRO A 120 -7.74 2.70 15.46
C PRO A 120 -7.94 1.20 15.69
N ASN A 121 -8.42 0.47 14.69
CA ASN A 121 -8.72 -0.96 14.76
C ASN A 121 -7.78 -1.72 13.83
N HIS A 122 -6.54 -1.89 14.31
CA HIS A 122 -5.43 -2.38 13.51
C HIS A 122 -4.80 -3.65 14.07
N LYS A 123 -4.46 -4.57 13.17
CA LYS A 123 -3.59 -5.73 13.42
C LYS A 123 -2.36 -5.63 12.52
N LEU A 124 -1.18 -5.72 13.10
CA LEU A 124 0.09 -5.78 12.38
C LEU A 124 0.65 -7.20 12.39
N HIS A 125 1.05 -7.71 11.23
CA HIS A 125 1.78 -8.98 11.09
C HIS A 125 3.08 -8.79 10.30
N ILE A 126 4.21 -9.07 10.94
CA ILE A 126 5.54 -8.93 10.33
C ILE A 126 6.12 -10.31 10.00
N ILE A 127 6.36 -10.57 8.71
CA ILE A 127 6.97 -11.81 8.24
C ILE A 127 8.49 -11.65 8.15
N LYS A 128 9.22 -12.38 9.00
CA LYS A 128 10.69 -12.32 9.06
C LYS A 128 11.31 -12.80 7.75
N LYS A 129 12.33 -12.08 7.27
CA LYS A 129 13.11 -12.37 6.04
C LYS A 129 12.29 -12.40 4.75
N ALA A 130 11.04 -11.95 4.78
CA ALA A 130 10.22 -11.75 3.60
C ALA A 130 10.55 -10.41 2.95
N GLY A 131 10.73 -10.41 1.63
CA GLY A 131 10.78 -9.18 0.84
C GLY A 131 9.43 -8.85 0.21
N HIS A 132 9.37 -7.76 -0.55
CA HIS A 132 8.12 -7.19 -1.12
C HIS A 132 7.23 -8.21 -1.83
N GLY A 133 7.84 -9.15 -2.57
CA GLY A 133 7.12 -10.13 -3.38
C GLY A 133 6.71 -11.42 -2.67
N TYR A 134 6.95 -11.56 -1.35
CA TYR A 134 6.63 -12.76 -0.55
C TYR A 134 6.96 -14.07 -1.28
N THR A 135 8.26 -14.39 -1.41
CA THR A 135 8.73 -15.59 -2.15
C THR A 135 8.09 -16.89 -1.65
N ASN A 136 8.18 -17.98 -2.42
CA ASN A 136 7.49 -19.26 -2.14
C ASN A 136 7.57 -19.73 -0.68
N ARG A 137 8.70 -19.51 0.01
CA ARG A 137 8.88 -19.89 1.42
C ARG A 137 8.01 -19.11 2.42
N HIS A 138 7.50 -17.93 2.05
CA HIS A 138 6.66 -17.08 2.91
C HIS A 138 5.18 -17.10 2.53
N ARG A 139 4.83 -17.66 1.35
CA ARG A 139 3.45 -17.63 0.83
C ARG A 139 2.45 -18.32 1.74
N ALA A 140 2.84 -19.43 2.36
CA ALA A 140 1.97 -20.18 3.27
C ALA A 140 1.61 -19.36 4.51
N GLU A 141 2.60 -18.72 5.15
CA GLU A 141 2.38 -17.83 6.30
C GLU A 141 1.53 -16.62 5.90
N PHE A 142 1.91 -15.94 4.81
CA PHE A 142 1.15 -14.80 4.28
C PHE A 142 -0.32 -15.16 4.03
N ALA A 143 -0.59 -16.25 3.32
CA ALA A 143 -1.94 -16.70 3.02
C ALA A 143 -2.72 -17.06 4.29
N SER A 144 -2.08 -17.77 5.23
CA SER A 144 -2.70 -18.15 6.49
C SER A 144 -3.15 -16.93 7.29
N VAL A 145 -2.29 -15.93 7.44
CA VAL A 145 -2.57 -14.70 8.20
C VAL A 145 -3.72 -13.92 7.57
N VAL A 146 -3.72 -13.77 6.24
CA VAL A 146 -4.78 -13.05 5.52
C VAL A 146 -6.12 -13.81 5.62
N LEU A 147 -6.11 -15.13 5.41
CA LEU A 147 -7.33 -15.94 5.49
C LEU A 147 -7.92 -15.98 6.90
N GLU A 148 -7.09 -16.10 7.92
CA GLU A 148 -7.53 -16.05 9.32
C GLU A 148 -8.23 -14.72 9.61
N PHE A 149 -7.60 -13.61 9.24
CA PHE A 149 -8.17 -12.28 9.47
C PHE A 149 -9.51 -12.06 8.75
N ILE A 150 -9.61 -12.48 7.48
CA ILE A 150 -10.86 -12.37 6.71
C ILE A 150 -11.95 -13.25 7.34
N ASN A 151 -11.63 -14.50 7.67
CA ASN A 151 -12.62 -15.42 8.25
C ASN A 151 -13.12 -14.95 9.62
N SER A 152 -12.23 -14.45 10.49
CA SER A 152 -12.62 -13.86 11.77
C SER A 152 -13.49 -12.63 11.59
N SER A 153 -13.18 -11.78 10.61
CA SER A 153 -13.98 -10.58 10.32
C SER A 153 -15.39 -10.94 9.85
N LEU A 154 -15.52 -11.93 8.95
CA LEU A 154 -16.82 -12.43 8.48
C LEU A 154 -17.67 -13.05 9.59
N GLN A 155 -17.04 -13.68 10.59
CA GLN A 155 -17.76 -14.20 11.76
C GLN A 155 -18.29 -13.08 12.66
N GLN A 156 -17.49 -12.02 12.86
CA GLN A 156 -17.91 -10.85 13.63
C GLN A 156 -19.07 -10.12 12.96
N ASP A 157 -19.04 -9.96 11.63
CA ASP A 157 -20.11 -9.29 10.89
C ASP A 157 -21.42 -10.06 10.99
N LYS A 158 -21.37 -11.40 10.91
CA LYS A 158 -22.54 -12.25 11.12
C LYS A 158 -23.13 -12.05 12.51
N ALA A 159 -22.30 -12.04 13.54
CA ALA A 159 -22.73 -11.86 14.92
C ALA A 159 -23.32 -10.46 15.20
N ALA A 160 -22.85 -9.42 14.50
CA ALA A 160 -23.39 -8.07 14.61
C ALA A 160 -24.73 -7.88 13.86
N SER A 161 -24.99 -8.72 12.85
CA SER A 161 -26.23 -8.71 12.04
C SER A 161 -27.35 -9.60 12.58
N SER A 162 -27.07 -10.39 13.62
CA SER A 162 -28.00 -11.33 14.28
C SER A 162 -28.51 -10.80 15.60
#